data_AF-X1PNF7-F1
#
_entry.id   AF-X1PNF7-F1
#
_cell.length_a   1.000
_cell.length_b   1.000
_cell.length_c   1.000
_cell.angle_alpha   90.00
_cell.angle_beta   90.00
_cell.angle_gamma   90.00
#
_symmetry.space_group_name_H-M   'P 1'
#
loop_
_entity.id
_entity.type
_entity.pdbx_description
1 polymer ?
#
loop_
_entity_poly.entity_id
_entity_poly.type
_entity_poly.pdbx_seq_one_letter_code
_entity_poly.pdbx_strand_id
1 'polypeptide(L)'
;MDKKEFQVKMLFYLMLKSLDEIVKVDEELQEEIENFKAKIQWKIGNFTGYQVFKDGKYSWMIDKEIEDPDVTMTIRNLDVAK
;
A
#
# COMPACT_ATOMS: atom_id res chain seq x y z
N MET A 1 -19.19 -3.06 -5.72
CA MET A 1 -18.14 -3.92 -5.14
C MET A 1 -18.77 -5.22 -4.70
N ASP A 2 -18.30 -6.36 -5.22
CA ASP A 2 -18.79 -7.66 -4.76
C ASP A 2 -18.15 -8.05 -3.41
N LYS A 3 -18.61 -9.16 -2.81
CA LYS A 3 -18.12 -9.63 -1.51
C LYS A 3 -16.61 -9.92 -1.50
N LYS A 4 -16.07 -10.45 -2.60
CA LYS A 4 -14.66 -10.83 -2.71
C LYS A 4 -13.78 -9.59 -2.81
N GLU A 5 -14.19 -8.64 -3.65
CA GLU A 5 -13.52 -7.34 -3.79
C GLU A 5 -13.54 -6.56 -2.47
N PHE A 6 -14.65 -6.59 -1.72
CA PHE A 6 -14.73 -5.98 -0.39
C PHE A 6 -13.76 -6.65 0.60
N GLN A 7 -13.67 -7.98 0.59
CA GLN A 7 -12.73 -8.71 1.43
C GLN A 7 -11.28 -8.35 1.11
N VAL A 8 -10.90 -8.34 -0.17
CA VAL A 8 -9.55 -7.95 -0.60
C VAL A 8 -9.25 -6.51 -0.23
N LYS A 9 -10.20 -5.59 -0.41
CA LYS A 9 -10.03 -4.19 -0.02
C LYS A 9 -9.83 -4.03 1.49
N MET A 10 -10.54 -4.80 2.32
CA MET A 10 -10.34 -4.82 3.76
C MET A 10 -8.96 -5.37 4.15
N LEU A 11 -8.49 -6.44 3.50
CA LEU A 11 -7.14 -6.99 3.73
C LEU A 11 -6.06 -6.00 3.30
N PHE A 12 -6.25 -5.34 2.16
CA PHE A 12 -5.35 -4.29 1.70
C PHE A 12 -5.29 -3.12 2.69
N TYR A 13 -6.44 -2.65 3.21
CA TYR A 13 -6.46 -1.66 4.28
C TYR A 13 -5.70 -2.11 5.52
N LEU A 14 -5.90 -3.36 5.96
CA LEU A 14 -5.20 -3.91 7.12
C LEU A 14 -3.69 -3.95 6.87
N MET A 15 -3.24 -4.41 5.71
CA MET A 15 -1.82 -4.40 5.33
C MET A 15 -1.23 -2.98 5.41
N LEU A 16 -1.91 -1.99 4.82
CA LEU A 16 -1.46 -0.60 4.83
C LEU A 16 -1.39 -0.03 6.25
N LYS A 17 -2.43 -0.27 7.06
CA LYS A 17 -2.52 0.23 8.43
C LYS A 17 -1.54 -0.47 9.36
N SER A 18 -1.37 -1.77 9.24
CA SER A 18 -0.37 -2.54 10.00
C SER A 18 1.03 -2.03 9.71
N LEU A 19 1.39 -1.80 8.44
CA LEU A 19 2.69 -1.23 8.10
C LEU A 19 2.86 0.18 8.70
N ASP A 20 1.83 1.03 8.67
CA ASP A 20 1.87 2.35 9.31
C ASP A 20 2.15 2.29 10.81
N GLU A 21 1.62 1.28 11.52
CA GLU A 21 1.92 1.11 12.94
C GLU A 21 3.29 0.46 13.19
N ILE A 22 3.70 -0.52 12.38
CA ILE A 22 5.01 -1.19 12.53
C ILE A 22 6.15 -0.18 12.33
N VAL A 23 6.04 0.68 11.30
CA VAL A 23 7.01 1.75 11.01
C VAL A 23 7.21 2.70 12.20
N LYS A 24 6.28 2.80 13.16
CA LYS A 24 6.41 3.68 14.33
C LYS A 24 7.12 3.03 15.51
N VAL A 25 7.25 1.70 15.53
CA VAL A 25 7.71 0.95 16.70
C VAL A 25 8.90 0.05 16.42
N ASP A 26 9.13 -0.31 15.16
CA ASP A 26 10.22 -1.17 14.74
C ASP A 26 11.43 -0.31 14.32
N GLU A 27 12.48 -0.32 15.14
CA GLU A 27 13.70 0.48 14.93
C GLU A 27 14.46 0.03 13.68
N GLU A 28 14.56 -1.27 13.41
CA GLU A 28 15.24 -1.80 12.21
C GLU A 28 14.50 -1.35 10.96
N LEU A 29 13.17 -1.47 10.95
CA LEU A 29 12.38 -1.00 9.83
C LEU A 29 12.54 0.52 9.66
N GLN A 30 12.50 1.33 10.73
CA GLN A 30 12.70 2.78 10.65
C GLN A 30 13.99 3.16 9.93
N GLU A 31 15.11 2.51 10.28
CA GLU A 31 16.40 2.73 9.62
C GLU A 31 16.37 2.37 8.12
N GLU A 32 15.68 1.28 7.75
CA GLU A 32 15.51 0.89 6.35
C GLU A 32 14.74 1.94 5.54
N ILE A 33 13.66 2.50 6.10
CA ILE A 33 12.80 3.49 5.39
C ILE A 33 13.38 4.90 5.33
N GLU A 34 14.35 5.25 6.18
CA GLU A 34 15.06 6.53 6.05
C GLU A 34 15.77 6.63 4.69
N ASN A 35 16.31 5.52 4.22
CA ASN A 35 17.06 5.44 2.96
C ASN A 35 16.20 4.98 1.78
N PHE A 36 14.98 4.50 2.03
CA PHE A 36 14.07 4.03 0.99
C PHE A 36 13.11 5.13 0.50
N LYS A 37 13.11 5.37 -0.81
CA LYS A 37 12.21 6.32 -1.48
C LYS A 37 11.45 5.61 -2.59
N ALA A 38 10.13 5.53 -2.44
CA ALA A 38 9.27 4.91 -3.44
C ALA A 38 7.83 5.44 -3.36
N LYS A 39 7.24 5.70 -4.52
CA LYS A 39 5.80 5.87 -4.73
C LYS A 39 5.27 4.63 -5.44
N ILE A 40 4.45 3.86 -4.74
CA ILE A 40 3.86 2.63 -5.27
C ILE A 40 2.37 2.88 -5.53
N GLN A 41 1.97 2.76 -6.79
CA GLN A 41 0.56 2.73 -7.19
C GLN A 41 0.05 1.29 -7.18
N TRP A 42 -1.08 1.05 -6.54
CA TRP A 42 -1.79 -0.23 -6.55
C TRP A 42 -3.05 -0.13 -7.39
N LYS A 43 -3.27 -1.11 -8.28
CA LYS A 43 -4.51 -1.31 -9.05
C LYS A 43 -4.99 -2.74 -8.80
N ILE A 44 -6.01 -2.91 -7.97
CA ILE A 44 -6.46 -4.22 -7.48
C ILE A 44 -7.94 -4.40 -7.82
N GLY A 45 -8.24 -5.29 -8.77
CA GLY A 45 -9.59 -5.42 -9.31
C GLY A 45 -10.13 -4.07 -9.77
N ASN A 46 -11.25 -3.62 -9.18
CA ASN A 46 -11.89 -2.34 -9.50
C ASN A 46 -11.54 -1.20 -8.53
N PHE A 47 -10.60 -1.39 -7.59
CA PHE A 47 -10.16 -0.30 -6.72
C PHE A 47 -8.67 -0.01 -6.88
N THR A 48 -8.29 1.16 -6.38
CA THR A 48 -6.94 1.69 -6.49
C THR A 48 -6.48 2.22 -5.12
N GLY A 49 -5.19 2.43 -4.96
CA GLY A 49 -4.60 3.01 -3.76
C GLY A 49 -3.11 3.18 -3.93
N TYR A 50 -2.45 3.87 -3.01
CA TYR A 50 -1.01 4.08 -3.13
C TYR A 50 -0.32 4.03 -1.77
N GLN A 51 0.99 3.78 -1.82
CA GLN A 51 1.94 3.94 -0.71
C GLN A 51 3.03 4.92 -1.13
N VAL A 52 3.49 5.73 -0.19
CA VAL A 52 4.63 6.63 -0.35
C VAL A 52 5.59 6.43 0.80
N PHE A 53 6.81 6.11 0.46
CA PHE A 53 7.97 6.07 1.34
C PHE A 53 8.87 7.24 0.97
N LYS A 54 9.09 8.16 1.90
CA LYS A 54 9.91 9.34 1.65
C LYS A 54 10.46 9.92 2.96
N ASP A 55 11.77 10.09 3.02
CA ASP A 55 12.48 10.76 4.12
C ASP A 55 12.09 10.17 5.49
N GLY A 56 12.14 8.83 5.61
CA GLY A 56 11.77 8.10 6.83
C GLY A 56 10.28 8.07 7.15
N LYS A 57 9.42 8.62 6.27
CA LYS A 57 7.97 8.65 6.47
C LYS A 57 7.26 7.69 5.53
N TYR A 58 6.26 7.04 6.07
CA TYR A 58 5.31 6.22 5.34
C TYR A 58 3.94 6.90 5.32
N SER A 59 3.28 6.88 4.16
CA SER A 59 1.90 7.35 4.02
C SER A 59 1.18 6.56 2.93
N TRP A 60 -0.15 6.50 3.01
CA TRP A 60 -0.95 5.72 2.08
C TRP A 60 -2.34 6.32 1.91
N MET A 61 -3.00 5.96 0.81
CA MET A 61 -4.39 6.28 0.53
C MET A 61 -5.06 5.11 -0.18
N ILE A 62 -6.36 4.97 0.06
CA ILE A 62 -7.23 4.05 -0.68
C ILE A 62 -8.16 4.89 -1.55
N ASP A 63 -8.58 4.32 -2.68
CA ASP A 63 -9.47 4.93 -3.68
C ASP A 63 -8.89 6.21 -4.32
N LYS A 64 -7.56 6.32 -4.37
CA LYS A 64 -6.85 7.41 -5.04
C LYS A 64 -5.67 6.90 -5.87
N GLU A 65 -5.39 7.62 -6.95
CA GLU A 65 -4.17 7.46 -7.72
C GLU A 65 -3.14 8.52 -7.32
N ILE A 66 -1.85 8.19 -7.45
CA ILE A 66 -0.74 9.11 -7.24
C ILE A 66 -0.14 9.54 -8.57
N GLU A 67 0.32 10.79 -8.63
CA GLU A 67 1.06 11.32 -9.78
C GLU A 67 2.52 10.83 -9.77
N ASP A 68 2.99 10.45 -10.97
CA ASP A 68 4.33 9.93 -11.24
C ASP A 68 4.74 8.82 -10.25
N PRO A 69 4.06 7.65 -10.26
CA PRO A 69 4.48 6.52 -9.45
C PRO A 69 5.81 5.96 -9.96
N ASP A 70 6.70 5.58 -9.05
CA ASP A 70 7.94 4.88 -9.40
C ASP A 70 7.63 3.46 -9.88
N VAL A 71 6.61 2.85 -9.28
CA VAL A 71 6.14 1.50 -9.62
C VAL A 71 4.61 1.45 -9.60
N THR A 72 4.01 0.78 -10.58
CA THR A 72 2.59 0.42 -10.57
C THR A 72 2.41 -1.09 -10.47
N MET A 73 1.81 -1.53 -9.37
CA MET A 73 1.43 -2.92 -9.13
C MET A 73 -0.02 -3.15 -9.55
N THR A 74 -0.23 -4.04 -10.52
CA THR A 74 -1.58 -4.40 -11.00
C THR A 74 -1.92 -5.84 -10.66
N ILE A 75 -2.95 -6.05 -9.83
CA ILE A 75 -3.46 -7.37 -9.48
C ILE A 75 -4.88 -7.51 -10.02
N ARG A 76 -5.02 -8.30 -11.09
CA ARG A 76 -6.32 -8.58 -11.73
C ARG A 76 -7.04 -9.78 -11.11
N ASN A 77 -6.28 -10.77 -10.65
CA ASN A 77 -6.83 -11.96 -10.03
C ASN A 77 -6.96 -11.74 -8.51
N LEU A 78 -8.18 -11.50 -8.05
CA LEU A 78 -8.50 -11.30 -6.63
C LEU A 78 -8.26 -12.54 -5.75
N ASP A 79 -8.07 -13.74 -6.31
CA ASP A 79 -7.65 -14.91 -5.51
C ASP A 79 -6.18 -14.84 -5.09
N VAL A 80 -5.35 -14.10 -5.82
CA VAL A 80 -3.93 -13.88 -5.48
C VAL A 80 -3.78 -12.74 -4.46
N ALA A 81 -4.77 -11.85 -4.38
CA ALA A 81 -4.78 -10.70 -3.48
C ALA A 81 -5.42 -10.99 -2.11
N LYS A 82 -5.88 -12.23 -1.88
CA LYS A 82 -6.58 -12.66 -0.67
C LYS A 82 -5.61 -13.29 0.33
#